data_AF-A0A5F1ZYT5-F1
#
_entry.id   AF-A0A5F1ZYT5-F1
#
_cell.length_a   1.000
_cell.length_b   1.000
_cell.length_c   1.000
_cell.angle_alpha   90.00
_cell.angle_beta   90.00
_cell.angle_gamma   90.00
#
_symmetry.space_group_name_H-M   'P 1'
#
loop_
_entity.id
_entity.type
_entity.pdbx_description
1 polymer ?
#
loop_
_entity_poly.entity_id
_entity_poly.type
_entity_poly.pdbx_seq_one_letter_code
_entity_poly.pdbx_strand_id
1 'polypeptide(L)'
;MTYYQLSCYLVVTVLVYRTFHNLVLYFKNRKQSYLLYFALLQVTYGAYLFCFTQTINVENPEKALVWERMENAFVPIFATCIALFVNNYKRIFSKDFILLFVFLNLLLAVLLFHDPNAYTISVSHPRIFPALGIVIYETDQPIIMQYTYLSGILMIVWTLIKVTTQFLKNRFRNRFLLYGLILFFSSVIVDILVANDILPIPYTSHFSFLVLMFSVDSFLTVNKSEREVRIEFKESVSKWLNKPGTSQFANREKEERSDLSEKVNKPSKAQNSKKLRVKVLGPLELDLDGKKISAAEYSSKKKLLKLIKLLLVRYGKGIHKEELLENLWPGMSEKNALNSLHALLFRLRKILGNPEAVVFAEDRLYFHPELVEADFVEFEREYEKGGKLLRNKKEEEAISAYRSAQELYKGDFFEFDLYFPESELKREYLRKNLIEIYKCLCEFAQRSGDAPSLLSDSESWIRLDDLDERAWRFHFESLQLLDRKNEALRKFEDMKKILKKELGVEPDQETVSLIEKIRVISPVN
;
A
#
# COMPACT_ATOMS: atom_id res chain seq x y z
N MET A 1 28.97 -35.31 -6.96
CA MET A 1 28.11 -34.15 -6.67
C MET A 1 26.72 -34.66 -6.30
N THR A 2 26.23 -34.33 -5.11
CA THR A 2 24.94 -34.84 -4.60
C THR A 2 23.75 -33.97 -5.05
N TYR A 3 22.52 -34.47 -4.91
CA TYR A 3 21.30 -33.69 -5.17
C TYR A 3 21.21 -32.44 -4.29
N TYR A 4 21.72 -32.51 -3.06
CA TYR A 4 21.77 -31.37 -2.13
C TYR A 4 22.79 -30.30 -2.57
N GLN A 5 23.97 -30.72 -3.06
CA GLN A 5 24.91 -29.77 -3.67
C GLN A 5 24.30 -29.14 -4.93
N LEU A 6 23.61 -29.92 -5.76
CA LEU A 6 22.93 -29.43 -6.96
C LEU A 6 21.85 -28.39 -6.64
N SER A 7 21.05 -28.58 -5.57
CA SER A 7 20.07 -27.58 -5.16
C SER A 7 20.72 -26.26 -4.72
N CYS A 8 21.84 -26.33 -4.00
CA CYS A 8 22.60 -25.15 -3.62
C CYS A 8 23.09 -24.39 -4.86
N TYR A 9 23.72 -25.06 -5.82
CA TYR A 9 24.18 -24.44 -7.07
C TYR A 9 23.05 -23.87 -7.92
N LEU A 10 21.88 -24.53 -7.94
CA LEU A 10 20.69 -24.00 -8.60
C LEU A 10 20.24 -22.67 -7.97
N VAL A 11 20.18 -22.61 -6.63
CA VAL A 11 19.86 -21.37 -5.91
C VAL A 11 20.88 -20.28 -6.25
N VAL A 12 22.18 -20.57 -6.17
CA VAL A 12 23.24 -19.60 -6.54
C VAL A 12 23.04 -19.09 -7.97
N THR A 13 22.76 -19.98 -8.93
CA THR A 13 22.55 -19.62 -10.33
C THR A 13 21.37 -18.66 -10.50
N VAL A 14 20.25 -18.93 -9.82
CA VAL A 14 19.08 -18.05 -9.83
C VAL A 14 19.42 -16.69 -9.20
N LEU A 15 20.15 -16.67 -8.08
CA LEU A 15 20.58 -15.43 -7.42
C LEU A 15 21.51 -14.60 -8.30
N VAL A 16 22.43 -15.23 -9.03
CA VAL A 16 23.33 -14.54 -9.98
C VAL A 16 22.52 -13.88 -11.09
N TYR A 17 21.62 -14.63 -11.73
CA TYR A 17 20.74 -14.07 -12.77
C TYR A 17 19.94 -12.87 -12.25
N ARG A 18 19.34 -13.01 -11.06
CA ARG A 18 18.56 -11.95 -10.42
C ARG A 18 19.40 -10.74 -10.03
N THR A 19 20.63 -10.96 -9.57
CA THR A 19 21.59 -9.88 -9.28
C THR A 19 21.83 -9.06 -10.53
N PHE A 20 22.16 -9.70 -11.66
CA PHE A 20 22.36 -9.00 -12.93
C PHE A 20 21.12 -8.22 -13.35
N HIS A 21 19.94 -8.83 -13.26
CA HIS A 21 18.69 -8.15 -13.56
C HIS A 21 18.50 -6.87 -12.70
N ASN A 22 18.70 -6.98 -11.39
CA ASN A 22 18.55 -5.86 -10.45
C ASN A 22 19.60 -4.77 -10.68
N LEU A 23 20.84 -5.14 -10.98
CA LEU A 23 21.89 -4.19 -11.33
C LEU A 23 21.56 -3.45 -12.63
N VAL A 24 21.09 -4.15 -13.67
CA VAL A 24 20.64 -3.53 -14.93
C VAL A 24 19.52 -2.53 -14.67
N LEU A 25 18.52 -2.88 -13.85
CA LEU A 25 17.46 -1.95 -13.46
C LEU A 25 17.98 -0.74 -12.67
N TYR A 26 18.93 -0.95 -11.75
CA TYR A 26 19.57 0.11 -10.99
C TYR A 26 20.40 1.05 -11.88
N PHE A 27 21.18 0.52 -12.83
CA PHE A 27 21.95 1.33 -13.77
C PHE A 27 21.05 2.13 -14.71
N LYS A 28 19.88 1.59 -15.08
CA LYS A 28 18.84 2.33 -15.81
C LYS A 28 18.19 3.44 -14.98
N ASN A 29 18.07 3.29 -13.66
CA ASN A 29 17.48 4.29 -12.77
C ASN A 29 18.19 4.38 -11.41
N ARG A 30 19.22 5.24 -11.34
CA ARG A 30 20.05 5.44 -10.14
C ARG A 30 19.29 5.94 -8.91
N LYS A 31 18.07 6.48 -9.08
CA LYS A 31 17.23 6.92 -7.95
C LYS A 31 16.70 5.75 -7.12
N GLN A 32 16.67 4.53 -7.66
CA GLN A 32 16.21 3.32 -6.97
C GLN A 32 17.38 2.61 -6.26
N SER A 33 18.04 3.30 -5.31
CA SER A 33 19.23 2.78 -4.63
C SER A 33 18.99 1.48 -3.85
N TYR A 34 17.76 1.18 -3.45
CA TYR A 34 17.39 -0.11 -2.83
C TYR A 34 17.67 -1.31 -3.75
N LEU A 35 17.63 -1.16 -5.08
CA LEU A 35 17.95 -2.25 -6.02
C LEU A 35 19.44 -2.63 -5.98
N LEU A 36 20.33 -1.68 -5.73
CA LEU A 36 21.74 -1.95 -5.53
C LEU A 36 21.97 -2.77 -4.27
N TYR A 37 21.35 -2.37 -3.15
CA TYR A 37 21.47 -3.12 -1.90
C TYR A 37 20.79 -4.49 -1.97
N PHE A 38 19.71 -4.62 -2.75
CA PHE A 38 19.09 -5.91 -3.02
C PHE A 38 19.98 -6.83 -3.85
N ALA A 39 20.68 -6.29 -4.86
CA ALA A 39 21.68 -7.05 -5.61
C ALA A 39 22.86 -7.46 -4.72
N LEU A 40 23.37 -6.57 -3.87
CA LEU A 40 24.44 -6.89 -2.91
C LEU A 40 24.01 -7.99 -1.93
N LEU A 41 22.75 -7.96 -1.48
CA LEU A 41 22.17 -9.01 -0.65
C LEU A 41 22.19 -10.39 -1.34
N GLN A 42 21.85 -10.43 -2.62
CA GLN A 42 21.85 -11.67 -3.43
C GLN A 42 23.26 -12.19 -3.68
N VAL A 43 24.22 -11.30 -3.96
CA VAL A 43 25.63 -11.66 -4.16
C VAL A 43 26.23 -12.23 -2.88
N THR A 44 26.01 -11.57 -1.75
CA THR A 44 26.59 -11.99 -0.47
C THR A 44 26.04 -13.33 -0.01
N TYR A 45 24.73 -13.58 -0.16
CA TYR A 45 24.17 -14.90 0.11
C TYR A 45 24.65 -15.98 -0.88
N GLY A 46 24.79 -15.62 -2.16
CA GLY A 46 25.35 -16.54 -3.15
C GLY A 46 26.80 -16.93 -2.85
N ALA A 47 27.62 -15.97 -2.38
CA ALA A 47 28.99 -16.22 -1.97
C ALA A 47 29.07 -17.09 -0.70
N TYR A 48 28.21 -16.81 0.29
CA TYR A 48 28.02 -17.66 1.47
C TYR A 48 27.71 -19.11 1.06
N LEU A 49 26.67 -19.30 0.23
CA LEU A 49 26.22 -20.62 -0.20
C LEU A 49 27.27 -21.34 -1.06
N PHE A 50 28.03 -20.61 -1.88
CA PHE A 50 29.16 -21.17 -2.61
C PHE A 50 30.23 -21.70 -1.66
N CYS A 51 30.65 -20.92 -0.66
CA CYS A 51 31.64 -21.37 0.33
C CYS A 51 31.14 -22.60 1.09
N PHE A 52 29.87 -22.60 1.52
CA PHE A 52 29.23 -23.75 2.16
C PHE A 52 29.26 -25.01 1.28
N THR A 53 28.99 -24.91 -0.03
CA THR A 53 29.06 -26.11 -0.88
C THR A 53 30.46 -26.74 -0.97
N GLN A 54 31.51 -25.96 -0.70
CA GLN A 54 32.89 -26.43 -0.66
C GLN A 54 33.27 -27.10 0.66
N THR A 55 32.38 -27.13 1.67
CA THR A 55 32.56 -27.89 2.92
C THR A 55 31.90 -29.29 2.85
N ILE A 56 31.18 -29.59 1.78
CA ILE A 56 30.43 -30.83 1.60
C ILE A 56 31.26 -31.87 0.82
N ASN A 57 31.39 -33.07 1.39
CA ASN A 57 32.09 -34.21 0.78
C ASN A 57 33.53 -33.87 0.34
N VAL A 58 34.25 -33.12 1.17
CA VAL A 58 35.63 -32.69 0.90
C VAL A 58 36.60 -33.85 1.13
N GLU A 59 37.53 -34.06 0.19
CA GLU A 59 38.54 -35.12 0.29
C GLU A 59 39.57 -34.87 1.40
N ASN A 60 39.85 -33.59 1.71
CA ASN A 60 40.73 -33.18 2.79
C ASN A 60 39.99 -32.24 3.77
N PRO A 61 39.77 -32.65 5.04
CA PRO A 61 39.10 -31.83 6.05
C PRO A 61 39.75 -30.46 6.27
N GLU A 62 41.07 -30.32 6.12
CA GLU A 62 41.77 -29.03 6.29
C GLU A 62 41.34 -27.99 5.25
N LYS A 63 40.97 -28.43 4.04
CA LYS A 63 40.46 -27.53 3.00
C LYS A 63 39.05 -27.04 3.34
N ALA A 64 38.24 -27.87 3.99
CA ALA A 64 36.89 -27.48 4.42
C ALA A 64 36.95 -26.32 5.42
N LEU A 65 37.95 -26.29 6.30
CA LEU A 65 38.17 -25.22 7.29
C LEU A 65 38.33 -23.83 6.63
N VAL A 66 39.08 -23.77 5.53
CA VAL A 66 39.31 -22.51 4.80
C VAL A 66 38.00 -22.00 4.21
N TRP A 67 37.19 -22.91 3.66
CA TRP A 67 35.88 -22.56 3.10
C TRP A 67 34.86 -22.19 4.17
N GLU A 68 34.84 -22.88 5.30
CA GLU A 68 33.99 -22.55 6.45
C GLU A 68 34.36 -21.19 7.04
N ARG A 69 35.65 -20.84 7.09
CA ARG A 69 36.09 -19.48 7.48
C ARG A 69 35.55 -18.42 6.51
N MET A 70 35.66 -18.67 5.21
CA MET A 70 35.11 -17.75 4.19
C MET A 70 33.59 -17.63 4.31
N GLU A 71 32.89 -18.74 4.49
CA GLU A 71 31.45 -18.80 4.73
C GLU A 71 31.06 -17.91 5.92
N ASN A 72 31.70 -18.12 7.07
CA ASN A 72 31.44 -17.37 8.30
C ASN A 72 31.71 -15.87 8.16
N ALA A 73 32.74 -15.47 7.39
CA ALA A 73 33.02 -14.07 7.13
C ALA A 73 31.94 -13.39 6.26
N PHE A 74 31.22 -14.14 5.43
CA PHE A 74 30.10 -13.61 4.64
C PHE A 74 28.81 -13.39 5.46
N VAL A 75 28.64 -14.06 6.59
CA VAL A 75 27.45 -13.91 7.46
C VAL A 75 27.22 -12.45 7.93
N PRO A 76 28.19 -11.75 8.54
CA PRO A 76 28.00 -10.36 8.96
C PRO A 76 27.88 -9.38 7.76
N ILE A 77 28.53 -9.69 6.63
CA ILE A 77 28.39 -8.90 5.39
C ILE A 77 26.95 -9.03 4.85
N PHE A 78 26.39 -10.23 4.85
CA PHE A 78 25.01 -10.51 4.48
C PHE A 78 24.03 -9.77 5.40
N ALA A 79 24.23 -9.84 6.72
CA ALA A 79 23.42 -9.10 7.69
C ALA A 79 23.45 -7.58 7.43
N THR A 80 24.62 -7.05 7.08
CA THR A 80 24.79 -5.64 6.69
C THR A 80 23.99 -5.30 5.44
N CYS A 81 24.02 -6.16 4.41
CA CYS A 81 23.26 -5.96 3.18
C CYS A 81 21.74 -5.98 3.43
N ILE A 82 21.25 -6.86 4.31
CA ILE A 82 19.83 -6.85 4.72
C ILE A 82 19.46 -5.51 5.34
N ALA A 83 20.23 -5.04 6.32
CA ALA A 83 19.95 -3.81 7.04
C ALA A 83 19.95 -2.58 6.10
N LEU A 84 20.93 -2.50 5.20
CA LEU A 84 21.02 -1.45 4.19
C LEU A 84 19.86 -1.51 3.19
N PHE A 85 19.51 -2.70 2.69
CA PHE A 85 18.38 -2.88 1.78
C PHE A 85 17.07 -2.42 2.40
N VAL A 86 16.75 -2.94 3.60
CA VAL A 86 15.51 -2.62 4.30
C VAL A 86 15.43 -1.13 4.59
N ASN A 87 16.49 -0.54 5.15
CA ASN A 87 16.47 0.86 5.57
C ASN A 87 16.49 1.85 4.40
N ASN A 88 17.09 1.47 3.26
CA ASN A 88 17.05 2.28 2.05
C ASN A 88 15.67 2.23 1.38
N TYR A 89 15.02 1.07 1.37
CA TYR A 89 13.67 0.94 0.81
C TYR A 89 12.64 1.72 1.62
N LYS A 90 12.70 1.58 2.95
CA LYS A 90 11.89 2.35 3.90
C LYS A 90 12.70 2.57 5.16
N ARG A 91 12.80 3.82 5.61
CA ARG A 91 13.59 4.17 6.79
C ARG A 91 12.92 3.61 8.06
N ILE A 92 13.42 2.47 8.55
CA ILE A 92 12.95 1.79 9.76
C ILE A 92 13.89 2.09 10.93
N PHE A 93 15.18 2.26 10.65
CA PHE A 93 16.23 2.48 11.62
C PHE A 93 16.79 3.91 11.54
N SER A 94 17.35 4.41 12.65
CA SER A 94 18.07 5.69 12.63
C SER A 94 19.35 5.57 11.80
N LYS A 95 19.87 6.72 11.32
CA LYS A 95 21.11 6.73 10.54
C LYS A 95 22.29 6.27 11.40
N ASP A 96 22.33 6.71 12.65
CA ASP A 96 23.40 6.40 13.60
C ASP A 96 23.43 4.91 13.92
N PHE A 97 22.25 4.29 14.09
CA PHE A 97 22.14 2.85 14.29
C PHE A 97 22.69 2.07 13.08
N ILE A 98 22.28 2.43 11.86
CA ILE A 98 22.75 1.74 10.66
C ILE A 98 24.25 1.90 10.47
N LEU A 99 24.79 3.10 10.71
CA LEU A 99 26.22 3.36 10.61
C LEU A 99 27.01 2.49 11.61
N LEU A 100 26.57 2.47 12.87
CA LEU A 100 27.17 1.63 13.90
C LEU A 100 27.07 0.14 13.56
N PHE A 101 25.90 -0.30 13.08
CA PHE A 101 25.66 -1.69 12.72
C PHE A 101 26.55 -2.14 11.56
N VAL A 102 26.66 -1.32 10.51
CA VAL A 102 27.56 -1.57 9.37
C VAL A 102 29.01 -1.64 9.84
N PHE A 103 29.44 -0.69 10.68
CA PHE A 103 30.80 -0.65 11.21
C PHE A 103 31.15 -1.92 12.00
N LEU A 104 30.28 -2.32 12.94
CA LEU A 104 30.51 -3.50 13.78
C LEU A 104 30.55 -4.79 12.96
N ASN A 105 29.65 -4.95 11.99
CA ASN A 105 29.62 -6.15 11.14
C ASN A 105 30.79 -6.20 10.15
N LEU A 106 31.23 -5.07 9.60
CA LEU A 106 32.43 -5.03 8.76
C LEU A 106 33.69 -5.33 9.57
N LEU A 107 33.81 -4.77 10.78
CA LEU A 107 34.92 -5.07 11.68
C LEU A 107 34.97 -6.57 11.99
N LEU A 108 33.82 -7.16 12.31
CA LEU A 108 33.67 -8.59 12.57
C LEU A 108 34.04 -9.43 11.35
N ALA A 109 33.61 -9.07 10.14
CA ALA A 109 33.99 -9.76 8.91
C ALA A 109 35.52 -9.74 8.71
N VAL A 110 36.16 -8.58 8.91
CA VAL A 110 37.62 -8.42 8.80
C VAL A 110 38.36 -9.27 9.82
N LEU A 111 37.87 -9.30 11.07
CA LEU A 111 38.43 -10.15 12.12
C LEU A 111 38.35 -11.64 11.74
N LEU A 112 37.20 -12.11 11.25
CA LEU A 112 37.03 -13.50 10.79
C LEU A 112 37.95 -13.85 9.62
N PHE A 113 38.23 -12.90 8.72
CA PHE A 113 39.19 -13.12 7.63
C PHE A 113 40.64 -13.24 8.14
N HIS A 114 41.04 -12.42 9.11
CA HIS A 114 42.46 -12.26 9.49
C HIS A 114 42.87 -13.04 10.73
N ASP A 115 41.94 -13.47 11.59
CA ASP A 115 42.28 -14.14 12.83
C ASP A 115 42.78 -15.58 12.56
N PRO A 116 44.07 -15.89 12.78
CA PRO A 116 44.57 -17.26 12.61
C PRO A 116 44.04 -18.20 13.69
N ASN A 117 43.68 -17.67 14.86
CA ASN A 117 43.31 -18.40 16.07
C ASN A 117 41.79 -18.59 16.24
N ALA A 118 40.96 -17.93 15.43
CA ALA A 118 39.51 -18.11 15.45
C ALA A 118 39.07 -19.54 15.08
N TYR A 119 39.94 -20.29 14.40
CA TYR A 119 39.69 -21.68 13.99
C TYR A 119 40.89 -22.53 14.42
N THR A 120 41.04 -22.75 15.72
CA THR A 120 42.11 -23.62 16.25
C THR A 120 41.94 -25.04 15.71
N ILE A 121 43.05 -25.56 15.16
CA ILE A 121 43.21 -26.69 14.22
C ILE A 121 42.77 -28.08 14.75
N SER A 122 42.03 -28.20 15.85
CA SER A 122 41.63 -29.50 16.40
C SER A 122 40.20 -29.90 16.03
N VAL A 123 40.13 -30.84 15.07
CA VAL A 123 39.07 -31.83 14.82
C VAL A 123 37.79 -31.33 14.15
N SER A 124 37.76 -31.52 12.82
CA SER A 124 36.56 -31.53 12.00
C SER A 124 35.55 -32.55 12.57
N HIS A 125 34.39 -32.11 13.03
CA HIS A 125 33.29 -33.02 13.32
C HIS A 125 32.54 -33.29 12.01
N PRO A 126 32.70 -34.48 11.38
CA PRO A 126 31.95 -34.78 10.17
C PRO A 126 30.47 -34.97 10.52
N ARG A 127 29.61 -34.08 10.03
CA ARG A 127 28.16 -34.20 10.14
C ARG A 127 27.64 -35.02 8.98
N ILE A 128 27.25 -36.27 9.26
CA ILE A 128 26.88 -37.26 8.25
C ILE A 128 25.37 -37.30 8.07
N PHE A 129 24.90 -37.16 6.83
CA PHE A 129 23.49 -37.31 6.45
C PHE A 129 23.35 -38.44 5.41
N PRO A 130 23.19 -39.70 5.86
CA PRO A 130 23.19 -40.87 4.97
C PRO A 130 22.09 -40.82 3.90
N ALA A 131 20.91 -40.34 4.26
CA ALA A 131 19.76 -40.23 3.35
C ALA A 131 20.01 -39.32 2.14
N LEU A 132 20.97 -38.40 2.24
CA LEU A 132 21.35 -37.45 1.19
C LEU A 132 22.73 -37.73 0.59
N GLY A 133 23.47 -38.69 1.14
CA GLY A 133 24.83 -39.01 0.73
C GLY A 133 25.82 -37.86 0.94
N ILE A 134 25.60 -37.02 1.96
CA ILE A 134 26.47 -35.87 2.26
C ILE A 134 27.11 -36.00 3.63
N VAL A 135 28.37 -35.56 3.69
CA VAL A 135 29.15 -35.32 4.90
C VAL A 135 29.56 -33.85 4.88
N ILE A 136 29.20 -33.10 5.92
CA ILE A 136 29.59 -31.70 6.08
C ILE A 136 30.71 -31.65 7.10
N TYR A 137 31.80 -30.96 6.77
CA TYR A 137 32.93 -30.77 7.68
C TYR A 137 32.81 -29.39 8.33
N GLU A 138 32.68 -29.38 9.66
CA GLU A 138 32.48 -28.17 10.47
C GLU A 138 33.48 -28.11 11.62
N THR A 139 33.71 -26.90 12.13
CA THR A 139 34.52 -26.61 13.31
C THR A 139 33.68 -26.22 14.51
N ASP A 140 34.27 -26.37 15.69
CA ASP A 140 33.78 -25.70 16.89
C ASP A 140 33.77 -24.19 16.65
N GLN A 141 32.58 -23.60 16.61
CA GLN A 141 32.42 -22.19 16.29
C GLN A 141 33.10 -21.32 17.36
N PRO A 142 33.96 -20.36 16.98
CA PRO A 142 34.59 -19.49 17.96
C PRO A 142 33.55 -18.66 18.70
N ILE A 143 33.86 -18.26 19.93
CA ILE A 143 32.99 -17.43 20.77
C ILE A 143 32.52 -16.16 20.03
N ILE A 144 33.38 -15.59 19.17
CA ILE A 144 33.03 -14.42 18.36
C ILE A 144 31.89 -14.71 17.35
N MET A 145 31.80 -15.92 16.82
CA MET A 145 30.68 -16.35 15.97
C MET A 145 29.39 -16.53 16.77
N GLN A 146 29.48 -16.99 18.01
CA GLN A 146 28.30 -17.09 18.89
C GLN A 146 27.68 -15.70 19.18
N TYR A 147 28.51 -14.67 19.40
CA TYR A 147 28.03 -13.29 19.51
C TYR A 147 27.38 -12.78 18.20
N THR A 148 27.94 -13.20 17.06
CA THR A 148 27.38 -12.89 15.74
C THR A 148 26.00 -13.51 15.56
N TYR A 149 25.83 -14.78 15.92
CA TYR A 149 24.53 -15.45 15.88
C TYR A 149 23.53 -14.79 16.83
N LEU A 150 23.92 -14.49 18.07
CA LEU A 150 23.03 -13.86 19.05
C LEU A 150 22.57 -12.47 18.59
N SER A 151 23.50 -11.63 18.13
CA SER A 151 23.16 -10.30 17.59
C SER A 151 22.31 -10.39 16.33
N GLY A 152 22.58 -11.37 15.45
CA GLY A 152 21.78 -11.70 14.28
C GLY A 152 20.35 -12.10 14.64
N ILE A 153 20.16 -13.00 15.61
CA ILE A 153 18.85 -13.42 16.12
C ILE A 153 18.08 -12.21 16.67
N LEU A 154 18.71 -11.36 17.49
CA LEU A 154 18.07 -10.16 18.02
C LEU A 154 17.63 -9.21 16.90
N MET A 155 18.46 -9.04 15.86
CA MET A 155 18.13 -8.28 14.66
C MET A 155 16.99 -8.89 13.86
N ILE A 156 16.97 -10.21 13.70
CA ILE A 156 15.90 -10.97 13.04
C ILE A 156 14.58 -10.77 13.77
N VAL A 157 14.58 -10.99 15.09
CA VAL A 157 13.40 -10.82 15.95
C VAL A 157 12.92 -9.38 15.90
N TRP A 158 13.82 -8.40 16.00
CA TRP A 158 13.47 -6.99 15.94
C TRP A 158 12.92 -6.58 14.57
N THR A 159 13.51 -7.07 13.48
CA THR A 159 13.05 -6.82 12.11
C THR A 159 11.70 -7.48 11.88
N LEU A 160 11.51 -8.71 12.34
CA LEU A 160 10.23 -9.40 12.33
C LEU A 160 9.18 -8.62 13.11
N ILE A 161 9.48 -8.12 14.30
CA ILE A 161 8.56 -7.28 15.09
C ILE A 161 8.22 -6.00 14.33
N LYS A 162 9.21 -5.28 13.79
CA LYS A 162 8.97 -4.02 13.05
C LYS A 162 8.21 -4.24 11.75
N VAL A 163 8.51 -5.30 11.01
CA VAL A 163 7.80 -5.68 9.78
C VAL A 163 6.40 -6.19 10.14
N THR A 164 6.23 -7.08 11.11
CA THR A 164 4.90 -7.54 11.52
C THR A 164 4.05 -6.39 12.03
N THR A 165 4.54 -5.54 12.94
CA THR A 165 3.78 -4.39 13.47
C THR A 165 3.39 -3.38 12.38
N GLN A 166 4.26 -3.07 11.42
CA GLN A 166 3.88 -2.18 10.32
C GLN A 166 2.97 -2.84 9.27
N PHE A 167 3.13 -4.15 9.01
CA PHE A 167 2.41 -4.84 7.95
C PHE A 167 1.11 -5.53 8.43
N LEU A 168 0.90 -5.69 9.76
CA LEU A 168 -0.37 -6.09 10.38
C LEU A 168 -1.48 -5.04 10.18
N LYS A 169 -1.12 -3.76 10.02
CA LYS A 169 -2.07 -2.69 9.67
C LYS A 169 -2.67 -2.86 8.26
N ASN A 170 -1.98 -3.60 7.37
CA ASN A 170 -2.40 -3.94 6.00
C ASN A 170 -2.33 -5.47 5.74
N ARG A 171 -2.92 -6.27 6.65
CA ARG A 171 -2.86 -7.75 6.74
C ARG A 171 -3.16 -8.53 5.45
N PHE A 172 -3.76 -7.89 4.45
CA PHE A 172 -4.21 -8.53 3.20
C PHE A 172 -3.36 -8.20 1.96
N ARG A 173 -2.49 -7.18 1.98
CA ARG A 173 -1.85 -6.66 0.76
C ARG A 173 -0.56 -7.39 0.34
N ASN A 174 0.24 -7.87 1.30
CA ASN A 174 1.58 -8.43 1.04
C ASN A 174 1.82 -9.78 1.74
N ARG A 175 0.83 -10.69 1.70
CA ARG A 175 0.92 -12.00 2.35
C ARG A 175 2.13 -12.81 1.89
N PHE A 176 2.49 -12.71 0.62
CA PHE A 176 3.62 -13.46 0.05
C PHE A 176 4.97 -13.04 0.65
N LEU A 177 5.17 -11.73 0.92
CA LEU A 177 6.35 -11.23 1.63
C LEU A 177 6.36 -11.66 3.10
N LEU A 178 5.21 -11.60 3.78
CA LEU A 178 5.11 -12.03 5.18
C LEU A 178 5.43 -13.53 5.33
N TYR A 179 4.84 -14.38 4.48
CA TYR A 179 5.13 -15.81 4.49
C TYR A 179 6.57 -16.11 4.11
N GLY A 180 7.14 -15.40 3.12
CA GLY A 180 8.55 -15.55 2.76
C GLY A 180 9.50 -15.21 3.91
N LEU A 181 9.23 -14.13 4.65
CA LEU A 181 10.02 -13.73 5.82
C LEU A 181 9.89 -14.75 6.96
N ILE A 182 8.66 -15.15 7.30
CA ILE A 182 8.43 -16.15 8.36
C ILE A 182 9.14 -17.45 8.00
N LEU A 183 9.00 -17.92 6.76
CA LEU A 183 9.63 -19.16 6.30
C LEU A 183 11.15 -19.07 6.39
N PHE A 184 11.76 -17.99 5.89
CA PHE A 184 13.21 -17.82 5.93
C PHE A 184 13.75 -17.76 7.36
N PHE A 185 13.15 -16.95 8.23
CA PHE A 185 13.64 -16.83 9.61
C PHE A 185 13.41 -18.10 10.43
N SER A 186 12.31 -18.81 10.21
CA SER A 186 12.11 -20.14 10.80
C SER A 186 13.19 -21.13 10.36
N SER A 187 13.55 -21.14 9.06
CA SER A 187 14.65 -21.98 8.58
C SER A 187 16.01 -21.58 9.17
N VAL A 188 16.28 -20.29 9.34
CA VAL A 188 17.53 -19.83 9.99
C VAL A 188 17.61 -20.30 11.43
N ILE A 189 16.50 -20.27 12.18
CA ILE A 189 16.45 -20.82 13.54
C ILE A 189 16.71 -22.33 13.53
N VAL A 190 16.10 -23.06 12.58
CA VAL A 190 16.35 -24.50 12.40
C VAL A 190 17.82 -24.77 12.11
N ASP A 191 18.43 -24.02 11.20
CA ASP A 191 19.84 -24.14 10.83
C ASP A 191 20.77 -23.86 12.04
N ILE A 192 20.43 -22.90 12.89
CA ILE A 192 21.16 -22.66 14.16
C ILE A 192 21.03 -23.86 15.10
N LEU A 193 19.84 -24.48 15.19
CA LEU A 193 19.66 -25.69 16.02
C LEU A 193 20.42 -26.88 15.45
N VAL A 194 20.52 -27.02 14.13
CA VAL A 194 21.36 -28.02 13.46
C VAL A 194 22.82 -27.80 13.82
N ALA A 195 23.32 -26.56 13.72
CA ALA A 195 24.71 -26.21 14.05
C ALA A 195 25.09 -26.46 15.53
N ASN A 196 24.11 -26.50 16.44
CA ASN A 196 24.30 -26.83 17.85
C ASN A 196 24.01 -28.31 18.19
N ASP A 197 23.98 -29.20 17.19
CA ASP A 197 23.71 -30.64 17.36
C ASP A 197 22.34 -31.00 17.95
N ILE A 198 21.37 -30.09 17.91
CA ILE A 198 20.02 -30.31 18.46
C ILE A 198 19.14 -31.05 17.45
N LEU A 199 19.27 -30.76 16.15
CA LEU A 199 18.45 -31.34 15.09
C LEU A 199 19.30 -32.13 14.07
N PRO A 200 19.00 -33.42 13.82
CA PRO A 200 19.75 -34.26 12.89
C PRO A 200 19.23 -34.13 11.43
N ILE A 201 19.04 -32.90 10.96
CA ILE A 201 18.60 -32.60 9.59
C ILE A 201 19.61 -31.68 8.90
N PRO A 202 19.74 -31.72 7.56
CA PRO A 202 20.63 -30.81 6.85
C PRO A 202 20.13 -29.36 6.94
N TYR A 203 21.01 -28.40 6.67
CA TYR A 203 20.66 -26.99 6.56
C TYR A 203 19.61 -26.74 5.45
N THR A 204 18.66 -25.87 5.71
CA THR A 204 17.50 -25.65 4.84
C THR A 204 17.28 -24.20 4.43
N SER A 205 18.02 -23.25 5.01
CA SER A 205 17.82 -21.82 4.75
C SER A 205 17.97 -21.40 3.29
N HIS A 206 18.74 -22.11 2.48
CA HIS A 206 18.91 -21.78 1.05
C HIS A 206 17.61 -21.92 0.24
N PHE A 207 16.74 -22.85 0.59
CA PHE A 207 15.43 -22.99 -0.04
C PHE A 207 14.49 -21.85 0.33
N SER A 208 14.44 -21.50 1.62
CA SER A 208 13.55 -20.46 2.11
C SER A 208 14.05 -19.06 1.76
N PHE A 209 15.36 -18.86 1.61
CA PHE A 209 15.93 -17.62 1.09
C PHE A 209 15.50 -17.39 -0.36
N LEU A 210 15.52 -18.43 -1.20
CA LEU A 210 15.03 -18.33 -2.57
C LEU A 210 13.56 -17.86 -2.59
N VAL A 211 12.71 -18.46 -1.75
CA VAL A 211 11.30 -18.05 -1.60
C VAL A 211 11.21 -16.59 -1.15
N LEU A 212 11.98 -16.18 -0.13
CA LEU A 212 12.02 -14.81 0.34
C LEU A 212 12.43 -13.83 -0.77
N MET A 213 13.40 -14.18 -1.60
CA MET A 213 13.84 -13.34 -2.72
C MET A 213 12.72 -13.13 -3.75
N PHE A 214 12.01 -14.19 -4.13
CA PHE A 214 10.83 -14.04 -5.01
C PHE A 214 9.72 -13.22 -4.34
N SER A 215 9.53 -13.36 -3.04
CA SER A 215 8.55 -12.58 -2.31
C SER A 215 8.90 -11.09 -2.25
N VAL A 216 10.17 -10.75 -2.08
CA VAL A 216 10.64 -9.36 -2.12
C VAL A 216 10.50 -8.80 -3.54
N ASP A 217 10.85 -9.55 -4.57
CA ASP A 217 10.75 -9.12 -5.97
C ASP A 217 9.29 -8.85 -6.39
N SER A 218 8.37 -9.76 -6.00
CA SER A 218 6.93 -9.57 -6.17
C SER A 218 6.43 -8.30 -5.46
N PHE A 219 6.92 -8.04 -4.25
CA PHE A 219 6.58 -6.82 -3.51
C PHE A 219 7.15 -5.54 -4.16
N LEU A 220 8.39 -5.59 -4.66
CA LEU A 220 9.03 -4.44 -5.30
C LEU A 220 8.37 -4.08 -6.64
N THR A 221 7.97 -5.09 -7.43
CA THR A 221 7.28 -4.89 -8.71
C THR A 221 5.89 -4.30 -8.54
N VAL A 222 5.10 -4.81 -7.58
CA VAL A 222 3.77 -4.28 -7.25
C VAL A 222 3.84 -2.82 -6.76
N ASN A 223 4.82 -2.47 -5.92
CA ASN A 223 4.93 -1.09 -5.44
C ASN A 223 5.61 -0.13 -6.45
N LYS A 224 6.38 -0.65 -7.42
CA LYS A 224 7.01 0.15 -8.47
C LYS A 224 5.98 0.69 -9.45
N SER A 225 5.02 -0.13 -9.88
CA SER A 225 3.91 0.33 -10.72
C SER A 225 3.11 1.44 -10.02
N GLU A 226 2.86 1.33 -8.72
CA GLU A 226 2.19 2.38 -7.93
C GLU A 226 3.01 3.69 -7.85
N ARG A 227 4.35 3.61 -7.70
CA ARG A 227 5.22 4.79 -7.65
C ARG A 227 5.40 5.46 -9.00
N GLU A 228 5.51 4.70 -10.09
CA GLU A 228 5.60 5.23 -11.46
C GLU A 228 4.30 5.95 -11.84
N VAL A 229 3.14 5.35 -11.56
CA VAL A 229 1.83 6.00 -11.72
C VAL A 229 1.74 7.30 -10.90
N ARG A 230 2.26 7.31 -9.67
CA ARG A 230 2.25 8.52 -8.80
C ARG A 230 3.20 9.61 -9.30
N ILE A 231 4.33 9.27 -9.90
CA ILE A 231 5.32 10.21 -10.43
C ILE A 231 4.85 10.77 -11.78
N GLU A 232 4.39 9.93 -12.71
CA GLU A 232 3.76 10.39 -13.97
C GLU A 232 2.56 11.28 -13.71
N PHE A 233 1.77 10.97 -12.68
CA PHE A 233 0.68 11.83 -12.23
C PHE A 233 1.18 13.18 -11.69
N LYS A 234 2.22 13.20 -10.85
CA LYS A 234 2.80 14.46 -10.34
C LYS A 234 3.43 15.31 -11.45
N GLU A 235 4.10 14.69 -12.42
CA GLU A 235 4.65 15.39 -13.59
C GLU A 235 3.56 15.87 -14.54
N SER A 236 2.49 15.11 -14.73
CA SER A 236 1.32 15.53 -15.52
C SER A 236 0.58 16.69 -14.86
N VAL A 237 0.43 16.65 -13.52
CA VAL A 237 -0.20 17.72 -12.73
C VAL A 237 0.69 18.96 -12.68
N SER A 238 2.01 18.83 -12.52
CA SER A 238 2.91 19.99 -12.52
C SER A 238 3.00 20.65 -13.90
N LYS A 239 3.01 19.86 -14.97
CA LYS A 239 2.97 20.33 -16.37
C LYS A 239 1.62 20.94 -16.75
N TRP A 240 0.54 20.52 -16.08
CA TRP A 240 -0.78 21.14 -16.18
C TRP A 240 -0.87 22.47 -15.40
N LEU A 241 -0.31 22.53 -14.19
CA LEU A 241 -0.28 23.75 -13.35
C LEU A 241 0.62 24.85 -13.91
N ASN A 242 1.70 24.50 -14.60
CA ASN A 242 2.68 25.45 -15.14
C ASN A 242 2.38 25.94 -16.56
N LYS A 243 1.22 25.63 -17.15
CA LYS A 243 0.80 26.23 -18.43
C LYS A 243 0.19 27.62 -18.19
N PRO A 244 0.76 28.72 -18.75
CA PRO A 244 0.07 30.00 -18.76
C PRO A 244 -1.08 29.91 -19.78
N GLY A 245 -2.32 29.90 -19.30
CA GLY A 245 -3.51 29.79 -20.15
C GLY A 245 -4.72 29.06 -19.56
N THR A 246 -4.76 28.78 -18.26
CA THR A 246 -5.91 28.15 -17.57
C THR A 246 -7.20 28.98 -17.58
N SER A 247 -7.19 30.20 -18.11
CA SER A 247 -8.39 31.02 -18.32
C SER A 247 -9.01 30.91 -19.74
N GLN A 248 -8.32 30.32 -20.73
CA GLN A 248 -8.84 30.21 -22.11
C GLN A 248 -9.51 28.87 -22.43
N PHE A 249 -9.16 27.78 -21.74
CA PHE A 249 -9.81 26.47 -21.94
C PHE A 249 -11.28 26.45 -21.47
N ALA A 250 -11.61 27.24 -20.44
CA ALA A 250 -12.99 27.36 -19.94
C ALA A 250 -13.94 28.11 -20.89
N ASN A 251 -13.40 28.94 -21.80
CA ASN A 251 -14.20 29.67 -22.79
C ASN A 251 -14.37 28.86 -24.09
N ARG A 252 -13.37 28.09 -24.52
CA ARG A 252 -13.50 27.20 -25.69
C ARG A 252 -14.48 26.06 -25.47
N GLU A 253 -14.56 25.47 -24.28
CA GLU A 253 -15.57 24.45 -23.96
C GLU A 253 -17.00 25.00 -23.90
N LYS A 254 -17.18 26.32 -23.76
CA LYS A 254 -18.49 26.98 -23.81
C LYS A 254 -18.93 27.28 -25.25
N GLU A 255 -17.99 27.63 -26.13
CA GLU A 255 -18.24 27.87 -27.56
C GLU A 255 -18.40 26.55 -28.34
N GLU A 256 -17.62 25.50 -28.04
CA GLU A 256 -17.81 24.18 -28.67
C GLU A 256 -19.09 23.47 -28.19
N ARG A 257 -19.55 23.74 -26.95
CA ARG A 257 -20.86 23.25 -26.47
C ARG A 257 -22.05 23.94 -27.12
N SER A 258 -21.95 25.20 -27.54
CA SER A 258 -23.03 25.86 -28.27
C SER A 258 -23.14 25.31 -29.70
N ASP A 259 -22.00 25.06 -30.36
CA ASP A 259 -21.96 24.62 -31.76
C ASP A 259 -22.32 23.13 -31.94
N LEU A 260 -22.08 22.29 -30.92
CA LEU A 260 -22.54 20.90 -30.89
C LEU A 260 -24.04 20.78 -30.57
N SER A 261 -24.67 21.80 -29.98
CA SER A 261 -26.11 21.78 -29.66
C SER A 261 -27.01 22.05 -30.87
N GLU A 262 -26.49 22.71 -31.92
CA GLU A 262 -27.29 23.10 -33.10
C GLU A 262 -27.26 22.10 -34.27
N LYS A 263 -26.32 21.14 -34.30
CA LYS A 263 -26.18 20.19 -35.42
C LYS A 263 -26.79 18.80 -35.21
N VAL A 264 -27.49 18.55 -34.10
CA VAL A 264 -28.22 17.30 -33.86
C VAL A 264 -29.73 17.57 -33.86
N ASN A 265 -30.25 18.07 -34.99
CA ASN A 265 -31.70 18.15 -35.22
C ASN A 265 -32.08 17.40 -36.50
N LYS A 266 -32.25 16.08 -36.36
CA LYS A 266 -33.20 15.27 -37.12
C LYS A 266 -33.84 14.26 -36.17
N PRO A 267 -35.19 14.18 -36.10
CA PRO A 267 -35.86 13.45 -35.04
C PRO A 267 -35.86 11.96 -35.33
N SER A 268 -35.00 11.22 -34.63
CA SER A 268 -35.13 9.77 -34.48
C SER A 268 -35.79 9.50 -33.13
N LYS A 269 -37.10 9.27 -33.16
CA LYS A 269 -37.99 8.77 -32.09
C LYS A 269 -37.42 8.79 -30.68
N ALA A 270 -37.87 9.78 -29.90
CA ALA A 270 -37.82 9.78 -28.44
C ALA A 270 -38.45 8.49 -27.91
N GLN A 271 -37.60 7.55 -27.50
CA GLN A 271 -37.98 6.36 -26.78
C GLN A 271 -37.33 6.50 -25.41
N ASN A 272 -38.15 6.74 -24.37
CA ASN A 272 -37.77 6.89 -22.96
C ASN A 272 -36.40 6.28 -22.65
N SER A 273 -35.35 7.09 -22.68
CA SER A 273 -34.00 6.62 -22.40
C SER A 273 -33.93 6.38 -20.90
N LYS A 274 -34.02 5.12 -20.50
CA LYS A 274 -33.94 4.73 -19.09
C LYS A 274 -32.66 5.28 -18.48
N LYS A 275 -32.78 6.00 -17.37
CA LYS A 275 -31.65 6.58 -16.64
C LYS A 275 -31.22 5.61 -15.54
N LEU A 276 -29.93 5.27 -15.57
CA LEU A 276 -29.30 4.46 -14.53
C LEU A 276 -28.76 5.38 -13.44
N ARG A 277 -29.24 5.22 -12.21
CA ARG A 277 -28.62 5.83 -11.03
C ARG A 277 -27.73 4.80 -10.32
N VAL A 278 -26.51 5.20 -10.04
CA VAL A 278 -25.48 4.37 -9.41
C VAL A 278 -25.09 5.00 -8.09
N LYS A 279 -25.26 4.25 -6.99
CA LYS A 279 -24.82 4.68 -5.68
C LYS A 279 -23.59 3.89 -5.26
N VAL A 280 -22.55 4.59 -4.84
CA VAL A 280 -21.25 4.02 -4.45
C VAL A 280 -20.57 4.76 -3.31
N LEU A 281 -21.17 5.84 -2.79
CA LEU A 281 -20.82 6.45 -1.52
C LEU A 281 -21.54 5.69 -0.39
N GLY A 282 -21.07 4.46 -0.14
CA GLY A 282 -21.71 3.45 0.70
C GLY A 282 -21.88 2.12 -0.07
N PRO A 283 -22.99 1.37 0.12
CA PRO A 283 -23.21 0.13 -0.60
C PRO A 283 -23.46 0.37 -2.11
N LEU A 284 -23.01 -0.56 -2.96
CA LEU A 284 -23.29 -0.51 -4.40
C LEU A 284 -24.77 -0.77 -4.67
N GLU A 285 -25.51 0.28 -5.03
CA GLU A 285 -26.88 0.18 -5.53
C GLU A 285 -26.94 0.62 -6.98
N LEU A 286 -27.62 -0.18 -7.81
CA LEU A 286 -27.98 0.19 -9.18
C LEU A 286 -29.50 0.34 -9.24
N ASP A 287 -29.96 1.46 -9.76
CA ASP A 287 -31.37 1.79 -9.90
C ASP A 287 -31.65 2.22 -11.34
N LEU A 288 -32.63 1.59 -11.98
CA LEU A 288 -33.07 1.91 -13.34
C LEU A 288 -34.48 2.51 -13.30
N ASP A 289 -34.59 3.80 -13.59
CA ASP A 289 -35.87 4.56 -13.54
C ASP A 289 -36.65 4.38 -12.23
N GLY A 290 -35.96 4.38 -11.08
CA GLY A 290 -36.56 4.23 -9.75
C GLY A 290 -36.80 2.77 -9.33
N LYS A 291 -36.41 1.79 -10.15
CA LYS A 291 -36.44 0.37 -9.80
C LYS A 291 -35.04 -0.14 -9.50
N LYS A 292 -34.81 -0.50 -8.22
CA LYS A 292 -33.57 -1.17 -7.79
C LYS A 292 -33.35 -2.48 -8.55
N ILE A 293 -32.17 -2.61 -9.14
CA ILE A 293 -31.68 -3.85 -9.75
C ILE A 293 -31.19 -4.76 -8.63
N SER A 294 -31.53 -6.05 -8.69
CA SER A 294 -31.09 -7.00 -7.66
C SER A 294 -29.57 -7.16 -7.68
N ALA A 295 -28.94 -7.08 -6.51
CA ALA A 295 -27.49 -7.29 -6.36
C ALA A 295 -27.02 -8.65 -6.92
N ALA A 296 -27.88 -9.67 -6.93
CA ALA A 296 -27.58 -10.97 -7.52
C ALA A 296 -27.29 -10.89 -9.03
N GLU A 297 -27.84 -9.91 -9.75
CA GLU A 297 -27.69 -9.77 -11.20
C GLU A 297 -26.29 -9.25 -11.60
N TYR A 298 -25.69 -8.40 -10.77
CA TYR A 298 -24.39 -7.79 -11.05
C TYR A 298 -23.24 -8.25 -10.14
N SER A 299 -23.51 -8.54 -8.86
CA SER A 299 -22.47 -8.89 -7.87
C SER A 299 -22.05 -10.36 -7.89
N SER A 300 -22.92 -11.28 -8.33
CA SER A 300 -22.59 -12.72 -8.43
C SER A 300 -21.50 -13.01 -9.48
N LYS A 301 -21.32 -12.10 -10.44
CA LYS A 301 -20.38 -12.24 -11.56
C LYS A 301 -19.16 -11.35 -11.35
N LYS A 302 -18.11 -11.91 -10.76
CA LYS A 302 -16.86 -11.19 -10.41
C LYS A 302 -16.32 -10.27 -11.52
N LYS A 303 -16.28 -10.72 -12.78
CA LYS A 303 -15.79 -9.92 -13.91
C LYS A 303 -16.73 -8.77 -14.29
N LEU A 304 -18.04 -8.97 -14.20
CA LEU A 304 -19.04 -7.94 -14.47
C LEU A 304 -18.95 -6.83 -13.42
N LEU A 305 -18.90 -7.22 -12.14
CA LEU A 305 -18.69 -6.28 -11.04
C LEU A 305 -17.36 -5.54 -11.19
N LYS A 306 -16.27 -6.23 -11.56
CA LYS A 306 -14.98 -5.57 -11.84
C LYS A 306 -15.07 -4.55 -12.97
N LEU A 307 -15.77 -4.89 -14.06
CA LEU A 307 -16.00 -3.97 -15.17
C LEU A 307 -16.77 -2.71 -14.71
N ILE A 308 -17.89 -2.87 -13.99
CA ILE A 308 -18.67 -1.74 -13.47
C ILE A 308 -17.79 -0.83 -12.61
N LYS A 309 -17.02 -1.42 -11.69
CA LYS A 309 -16.10 -0.67 -10.82
C LYS A 309 -15.05 0.12 -11.61
N LEU A 310 -14.43 -0.49 -12.63
CA LEU A 310 -13.45 0.20 -13.49
C LEU A 310 -14.07 1.39 -14.22
N LEU A 311 -15.29 1.22 -14.75
CA LEU A 311 -16.02 2.28 -15.44
C LEU A 311 -16.42 3.43 -14.49
N LEU A 312 -16.77 3.15 -13.24
CA LEU A 312 -17.07 4.16 -12.23
C LEU A 312 -15.80 4.88 -11.74
N VAL A 313 -14.68 4.18 -11.60
CA VAL A 313 -13.39 4.81 -11.27
C VAL A 313 -12.92 5.74 -12.40
N ARG A 314 -13.17 5.36 -13.65
CA ARG A 314 -12.82 6.14 -14.86
C ARG A 314 -14.02 6.90 -15.43
N TYR A 315 -14.96 7.30 -14.58
CA TYR A 315 -16.19 7.94 -15.00
C TYR A 315 -15.95 9.16 -15.89
N GLY A 316 -16.71 9.26 -16.98
CA GLY A 316 -16.60 10.31 -18.00
C GLY A 316 -15.35 10.24 -18.91
N LYS A 317 -14.20 9.76 -18.42
CA LYS A 317 -12.95 9.65 -19.21
C LYS A 317 -12.83 8.34 -19.99
N GLY A 318 -13.46 7.29 -19.47
CA GLY A 318 -13.34 5.94 -19.97
C GLY A 318 -12.01 5.27 -19.68
N ILE A 319 -11.99 3.97 -19.92
CA ILE A 319 -10.83 3.10 -19.79
C ILE A 319 -10.43 2.58 -21.18
N HIS A 320 -9.13 2.63 -21.48
CA HIS A 320 -8.62 2.10 -22.75
C HIS A 320 -8.86 0.60 -22.85
N LYS A 321 -9.13 0.13 -24.07
CA LYS A 321 -9.35 -1.27 -24.40
C LYS A 321 -8.21 -2.14 -23.88
N GLU A 322 -6.94 -1.82 -24.16
CA GLU A 322 -5.81 -2.64 -23.69
C GLU A 322 -5.75 -2.71 -22.15
N GLU A 323 -5.90 -1.57 -21.48
CA GLU A 323 -5.92 -1.49 -20.01
C GLU A 323 -7.08 -2.32 -19.44
N LEU A 324 -8.26 -2.25 -20.05
CA LEU A 324 -9.43 -2.99 -19.63
C LEU A 324 -9.25 -4.50 -19.79
N LEU A 325 -8.68 -4.95 -20.92
CA LEU A 325 -8.43 -6.36 -21.19
C LEU A 325 -7.41 -6.94 -20.22
N GLU A 326 -6.30 -6.25 -19.95
CA GLU A 326 -5.29 -6.70 -18.98
C GLU A 326 -5.87 -6.75 -17.56
N ASN A 327 -6.67 -5.75 -17.17
CA ASN A 327 -7.34 -5.75 -15.88
C ASN A 327 -8.38 -6.88 -15.72
N LEU A 328 -9.12 -7.19 -16.78
CA LEU A 328 -10.18 -8.21 -16.73
C LEU A 328 -9.67 -9.62 -17.04
N TRP A 329 -8.65 -9.81 -17.86
CA TRP A 329 -8.15 -11.13 -18.27
C TRP A 329 -6.63 -11.11 -18.45
N PRO A 330 -5.85 -10.98 -17.36
CA PRO A 330 -4.39 -10.91 -17.44
C PRO A 330 -3.81 -12.17 -18.08
N GLY A 331 -2.86 -12.00 -19.01
CA GLY A 331 -2.21 -13.09 -19.73
C GLY A 331 -3.07 -13.82 -20.78
N MET A 332 -4.29 -13.35 -21.05
CA MET A 332 -5.12 -13.86 -22.15
C MET A 332 -4.76 -13.17 -23.47
N SER A 333 -4.74 -13.93 -24.57
CA SER A 333 -4.57 -13.33 -25.91
C SER A 333 -5.65 -12.28 -26.20
N GLU A 334 -5.29 -11.16 -26.82
CA GLU A 334 -6.20 -10.03 -27.11
C GLU A 334 -7.51 -10.46 -27.76
N LYS A 335 -7.46 -11.31 -28.80
CA LYS A 335 -8.65 -11.83 -29.51
C LYS A 335 -9.66 -12.51 -28.57
N ASN A 336 -9.19 -13.37 -27.67
CA ASN A 336 -10.05 -14.10 -26.74
C ASN A 336 -10.59 -13.18 -25.64
N ALA A 337 -9.77 -12.23 -25.19
CA ALA A 337 -10.18 -11.23 -24.20
C ALA A 337 -11.25 -10.29 -24.78
N LEU A 338 -11.13 -9.86 -26.04
CA LEU A 338 -12.14 -9.07 -26.75
C LEU A 338 -13.47 -9.81 -26.90
N ASN A 339 -13.45 -11.07 -27.33
CA ASN A 339 -14.66 -11.89 -27.40
C ASN A 339 -15.35 -11.99 -26.03
N SER A 340 -14.56 -12.18 -24.97
CA SER A 340 -15.05 -12.22 -23.59
C SER A 340 -15.60 -10.86 -23.13
N LEU A 341 -14.99 -9.76 -23.56
CA LEU A 341 -15.46 -8.39 -23.31
C LEU A 341 -16.81 -8.15 -23.97
N HIS A 342 -16.98 -8.48 -25.26
CA HIS A 342 -18.26 -8.32 -25.95
C HIS A 342 -19.39 -9.08 -25.26
N ALA A 343 -19.14 -10.32 -24.81
CA ALA A 343 -20.11 -11.09 -24.03
C ALA A 343 -20.44 -10.45 -22.68
N LEU A 344 -19.45 -9.83 -22.03
CA LEU A 344 -19.62 -9.12 -20.76
C LEU A 344 -20.42 -7.83 -20.94
N LEU A 345 -20.13 -7.06 -22.01
CA LEU A 345 -20.85 -5.85 -22.40
C LEU A 345 -22.30 -6.13 -22.75
N PHE A 346 -22.57 -7.21 -23.50
CA PHE A 346 -23.94 -7.63 -23.80
C PHE A 346 -24.75 -7.87 -22.52
N ARG A 347 -24.16 -8.57 -21.53
CA ARG A 347 -24.80 -8.80 -20.23
C ARG A 347 -24.99 -7.50 -19.45
N LEU A 348 -23.99 -6.62 -19.41
CA LEU A 348 -24.08 -5.34 -18.74
C LEU A 348 -25.21 -4.50 -19.34
N ARG A 349 -25.20 -4.30 -20.66
CA ARG A 349 -26.25 -3.55 -21.38
C ARG A 349 -27.66 -4.10 -21.14
N LYS A 350 -27.80 -5.43 -21.01
CA LYS A 350 -29.08 -6.06 -20.65
C LYS A 350 -29.53 -5.67 -19.24
N ILE A 351 -28.62 -5.69 -18.27
CA ILE A 351 -28.91 -5.28 -16.87
C ILE A 351 -29.27 -3.79 -16.81
N LEU A 352 -28.55 -2.96 -17.55
CA LEU A 352 -28.80 -1.51 -17.59
C LEU A 352 -30.07 -1.14 -18.36
N GLY A 353 -30.66 -2.06 -19.13
CA GLY A 353 -31.87 -1.82 -19.92
C GLY A 353 -31.73 -0.77 -21.03
N ASN A 354 -30.54 -0.21 -21.22
CA ASN A 354 -30.21 0.75 -22.27
C ASN A 354 -28.78 0.47 -22.78
N PRO A 355 -28.61 0.03 -24.04
CA PRO A 355 -27.30 -0.30 -24.58
C PRO A 355 -26.36 0.92 -24.72
N GLU A 356 -26.95 2.12 -24.89
CA GLU A 356 -26.21 3.39 -25.03
C GLU A 356 -25.63 3.87 -23.70
N ALA A 357 -26.04 3.30 -22.56
CA ALA A 357 -25.47 3.63 -21.26
C ALA A 357 -23.97 3.25 -21.16
N VAL A 358 -23.51 2.29 -21.97
CA VAL A 358 -22.11 1.85 -22.03
C VAL A 358 -21.60 1.95 -23.46
N VAL A 359 -20.79 2.98 -23.69
CA VAL A 359 -20.27 3.33 -25.01
C VAL A 359 -18.86 2.79 -25.16
N PHE A 360 -18.60 2.21 -26.33
CA PHE A 360 -17.26 1.82 -26.76
C PHE A 360 -16.91 2.65 -28.00
N ALA A 361 -16.06 3.66 -27.84
CA ALA A 361 -15.67 4.60 -28.89
C ALA A 361 -14.19 4.97 -28.72
N GLU A 362 -13.47 5.16 -29.83
CA GLU A 362 -12.04 5.52 -29.83
C GLU A 362 -11.18 4.62 -28.93
N ASP A 363 -11.40 3.30 -29.01
CA ASP A 363 -10.74 2.28 -28.18
C ASP A 363 -10.90 2.51 -26.66
N ARG A 364 -11.94 3.23 -26.24
CA ARG A 364 -12.27 3.49 -24.84
C ARG A 364 -13.67 3.03 -24.52
N LEU A 365 -13.82 2.45 -23.34
CA LEU A 365 -15.10 2.05 -22.78
C LEU A 365 -15.47 2.98 -21.63
N TYR A 366 -16.68 3.54 -21.63
CA TYR A 366 -17.16 4.44 -20.58
C TYR A 366 -18.67 4.35 -20.35
N PHE A 367 -19.10 4.83 -19.18
CA PHE A 367 -20.51 5.12 -18.92
C PHE A 367 -20.90 6.45 -19.54
N HIS A 368 -21.99 6.50 -20.30
CA HIS A 368 -22.49 7.73 -20.90
C HIS A 368 -23.01 8.68 -19.81
N PRO A 369 -22.41 9.87 -19.60
CA PRO A 369 -22.72 10.72 -18.43
C PRO A 369 -24.15 11.26 -18.36
N GLU A 370 -24.89 11.26 -19.47
CA GLU A 370 -26.30 11.69 -19.50
C GLU A 370 -27.29 10.55 -19.21
N LEU A 371 -26.84 9.30 -19.38
CA LEU A 371 -27.67 8.10 -19.17
C LEU A 371 -27.34 7.39 -17.86
N VAL A 372 -26.16 7.65 -17.32
CA VAL A 372 -25.71 7.18 -16.03
C VAL A 372 -25.56 8.39 -15.12
N GLU A 373 -26.12 8.32 -13.93
CA GLU A 373 -25.98 9.31 -12.87
C GLU A 373 -25.32 8.60 -11.69
N ALA A 374 -24.20 9.13 -11.18
CA ALA A 374 -23.51 8.54 -10.03
C ALA A 374 -23.51 9.53 -8.86
N ASP A 375 -23.82 9.05 -7.65
CA ASP A 375 -23.90 9.85 -6.43
C ASP A 375 -22.61 10.64 -6.13
N PHE A 376 -21.43 10.05 -6.36
CA PHE A 376 -20.17 10.75 -6.17
C PHE A 376 -19.96 11.92 -7.16
N VAL A 377 -20.55 11.86 -8.35
CA VAL A 377 -20.48 12.96 -9.33
C VAL A 377 -21.37 14.12 -8.90
N GLU A 378 -22.52 13.82 -8.30
CA GLU A 378 -23.41 14.82 -7.71
C GLU A 378 -22.77 15.44 -6.45
N PHE A 379 -22.13 14.63 -5.61
CA PHE A 379 -21.33 15.10 -4.48
C PHE A 379 -20.24 16.08 -4.93
N GLU A 380 -19.46 15.73 -5.95
CA GLU A 380 -18.40 16.60 -6.50
C GLU A 380 -18.97 17.92 -7.04
N ARG A 381 -20.12 17.86 -7.70
CA ARG A 381 -20.81 19.05 -8.23
C ARG A 381 -21.27 19.99 -7.12
N GLU A 382 -21.90 19.47 -6.07
CA GLU A 382 -22.35 20.27 -4.93
C GLU A 382 -21.17 20.82 -4.12
N TYR A 383 -20.08 20.06 -3.97
CA TYR A 383 -18.82 20.54 -3.40
C TYR A 383 -18.24 21.73 -4.20
N GLU A 384 -18.11 21.59 -5.51
CA GLU A 384 -17.60 22.67 -6.37
C GLU A 384 -18.50 23.91 -6.35
N LYS A 385 -19.81 23.70 -6.32
CA LYS A 385 -20.82 24.77 -6.22
C LYS A 385 -20.71 25.52 -4.90
N GLY A 386 -20.60 24.82 -3.77
CA GLY A 386 -20.37 25.44 -2.46
C GLY A 386 -19.09 26.27 -2.44
N GLY A 387 -17.99 25.74 -2.97
CA GLY A 387 -16.73 26.49 -3.08
C GLY A 387 -16.83 27.75 -3.96
N LYS A 388 -17.60 27.71 -5.05
CA LYS A 388 -17.88 28.90 -5.89
C LYS A 388 -18.72 29.94 -5.13
N LEU A 389 -19.74 29.49 -4.41
CA LEU A 389 -20.63 30.37 -3.64
C LEU A 389 -19.89 31.06 -2.49
N LEU A 390 -18.99 30.36 -1.79
CA LEU A 390 -18.12 30.97 -0.77
C LEU A 390 -17.23 32.07 -1.36
N ARG A 391 -16.59 31.83 -2.52
CA ARG A 391 -15.78 32.86 -3.20
C ARG A 391 -16.58 34.09 -3.60
N ASN A 392 -17.87 33.89 -3.89
CA ASN A 392 -18.80 34.96 -4.23
C ASN A 392 -19.50 35.58 -3.01
N LYS A 393 -19.03 35.28 -1.78
CA LYS A 393 -19.58 35.76 -0.50
C LYS A 393 -21.06 35.41 -0.28
N LYS A 394 -21.53 34.31 -0.89
CA LYS A 394 -22.88 33.76 -0.71
C LYS A 394 -22.82 32.58 0.26
N GLU A 395 -22.51 32.88 1.53
CA GLU A 395 -22.20 31.86 2.53
C GLU A 395 -23.38 30.92 2.80
N GLU A 396 -24.60 31.43 3.03
CA GLU A 396 -25.78 30.59 3.28
C GLU A 396 -26.10 29.63 2.13
N GLU A 397 -26.03 30.11 0.89
CA GLU A 397 -26.21 29.27 -0.30
C GLU A 397 -25.10 28.19 -0.40
N ALA A 398 -23.87 28.53 0.01
CA ALA A 398 -22.76 27.59 0.04
C ALA A 398 -22.96 26.50 1.11
N ILE A 399 -23.44 26.87 2.30
CA ILE A 399 -23.79 25.92 3.37
C ILE A 399 -24.89 24.99 2.89
N SER A 400 -25.92 25.50 2.20
CA SER A 400 -26.97 24.66 1.61
C SER A 400 -26.41 23.64 0.60
N ALA A 401 -25.52 24.06 -0.30
CA ALA A 401 -24.86 23.14 -1.24
C ALA A 401 -24.00 22.08 -0.53
N TYR A 402 -23.26 22.47 0.50
CA TYR A 402 -22.45 21.55 1.30
C TYR A 402 -23.29 20.55 2.11
N ARG A 403 -24.47 20.94 2.61
CA ARG A 403 -25.43 20.01 3.22
C ARG A 403 -25.94 19.00 2.21
N SER A 404 -26.29 19.43 1.00
CA SER A 404 -26.68 18.50 -0.08
C SER A 404 -25.56 17.52 -0.44
N ALA A 405 -24.30 17.98 -0.48
CA ALA A 405 -23.15 17.09 -0.66
C ALA A 405 -23.00 16.07 0.50
N GLN A 406 -23.07 16.54 1.75
CA GLN A 406 -23.01 15.68 2.94
C GLN A 406 -24.09 14.58 2.90
N GLU A 407 -25.31 14.92 2.48
CA GLU A 407 -26.42 13.96 2.41
C GLU A 407 -26.17 12.81 1.43
N LEU A 408 -25.41 13.04 0.35
CA LEU A 408 -25.06 12.02 -0.64
C LEU A 408 -24.01 11.03 -0.11
N TYR A 409 -23.14 11.46 0.80
CA TYR A 409 -22.06 10.64 1.33
C TYR A 409 -22.53 9.76 2.49
N LYS A 410 -23.08 8.58 2.17
CA LYS A 410 -23.57 7.62 3.20
C LYS A 410 -22.49 6.67 3.71
N GLY A 411 -21.38 6.58 3.01
CA GLY A 411 -20.24 5.72 3.33
C GLY A 411 -19.10 5.96 2.34
N ASP A 412 -17.96 5.34 2.59
CA ASP A 412 -16.78 5.54 1.74
C ASP A 412 -17.01 5.07 0.30
N PHE A 413 -16.33 5.73 -0.64
CA PHE A 413 -16.37 5.32 -2.04
C PHE A 413 -15.91 3.86 -2.20
N PHE A 414 -16.81 3.01 -2.66
CA PHE A 414 -16.66 1.55 -2.68
C PHE A 414 -16.42 0.92 -1.29
N GLU A 415 -17.17 1.35 -0.28
CA GLU A 415 -17.14 0.73 1.06
C GLU A 415 -17.38 -0.80 1.00
N PHE A 416 -18.23 -1.26 0.07
CA PHE A 416 -18.51 -2.68 -0.16
C PHE A 416 -17.29 -3.48 -0.68
N ASP A 417 -16.23 -2.82 -1.15
CA ASP A 417 -15.00 -3.45 -1.64
C ASP A 417 -13.78 -2.54 -1.41
N LEU A 418 -13.43 -2.36 -0.13
CA LEU A 418 -12.34 -1.48 0.29
C LEU A 418 -10.97 -1.84 -0.32
N TYR A 419 -10.80 -3.07 -0.80
CA TYR A 419 -9.54 -3.62 -1.33
C TYR A 419 -9.39 -3.48 -2.85
N PHE A 420 -10.28 -2.74 -3.52
CA PHE A 420 -10.16 -2.47 -4.96
C PHE A 420 -9.16 -1.32 -5.21
N PRO A 421 -7.90 -1.61 -5.62
CA PRO A 421 -6.82 -0.61 -5.60
C PRO A 421 -7.07 0.61 -6.49
N GLU A 422 -7.75 0.41 -7.61
CA GLU A 422 -8.08 1.46 -8.58
C GLU A 422 -8.99 2.55 -7.97
N SER A 423 -9.71 2.24 -6.87
CA SER A 423 -10.58 3.19 -6.17
C SER A 423 -9.89 4.02 -5.08
N GLU A 424 -8.69 3.66 -4.62
CA GLU A 424 -8.04 4.29 -3.46
C GLU A 424 -7.87 5.81 -3.64
N LEU A 425 -7.38 6.24 -4.80
CA LEU A 425 -7.17 7.67 -5.08
C LEU A 425 -8.48 8.47 -5.10
N LYS A 426 -9.54 7.88 -5.68
CA LYS A 426 -10.85 8.53 -5.76
C LYS A 426 -11.50 8.61 -4.38
N ARG A 427 -11.39 7.54 -3.58
CA ARG A 427 -11.87 7.50 -2.19
C ARG A 427 -11.21 8.58 -1.34
N GLU A 428 -9.88 8.65 -1.37
CA GLU A 428 -9.12 9.65 -0.61
C GLU A 428 -9.45 11.08 -1.06
N TYR A 429 -9.65 11.30 -2.36
CA TYR A 429 -10.07 12.60 -2.90
C TYR A 429 -11.45 13.02 -2.36
N LEU A 430 -12.44 12.13 -2.44
CA LEU A 430 -13.81 12.41 -1.99
C LEU A 430 -13.85 12.62 -0.47
N ARG A 431 -13.10 11.83 0.29
CA ARG A 431 -12.97 11.95 1.75
C ARG A 431 -12.36 13.30 2.15
N LYS A 432 -11.33 13.78 1.44
CA LYS A 432 -10.76 15.12 1.67
C LYS A 432 -11.75 16.24 1.39
N ASN A 433 -12.51 16.14 0.30
CA ASN A 433 -13.55 17.12 0.00
C ASN A 433 -14.62 17.15 1.10
N LEU A 434 -15.01 15.98 1.64
CA LEU A 434 -15.96 15.89 2.73
C LEU A 434 -15.41 16.48 4.04
N ILE A 435 -14.12 16.29 4.33
CA ILE A 435 -13.46 16.95 5.47
C ILE A 435 -13.51 18.48 5.34
N GLU A 436 -13.22 19.02 4.14
CA GLU A 436 -13.33 20.47 3.91
C GLU A 436 -14.77 20.97 4.03
N ILE A 437 -15.76 20.17 3.61
CA ILE A 437 -17.18 20.45 3.85
C ILE A 437 -17.46 20.56 5.35
N TYR A 438 -17.08 19.55 6.15
CA TYR A 438 -17.32 19.56 7.59
C TYR A 438 -16.64 20.73 8.28
N LYS A 439 -15.43 21.08 7.85
CA LYS A 439 -14.74 22.28 8.32
C LYS A 439 -15.57 23.53 8.11
N CYS A 440 -16.07 23.78 6.90
CA CYS A 440 -16.92 24.94 6.62
C CYS A 440 -18.24 24.92 7.40
N LEU A 441 -18.87 23.74 7.54
CA LEU A 441 -20.12 23.59 8.30
C LEU A 441 -19.91 23.87 9.80
N CYS A 442 -18.84 23.34 10.40
CA CYS A 442 -18.48 23.62 11.78
C CYS A 442 -18.13 25.09 12.00
N GLU A 443 -17.32 25.69 11.13
CA GLU A 443 -16.98 27.12 11.20
C GLU A 443 -18.22 28.03 11.15
N PHE A 444 -19.19 27.69 10.29
CA PHE A 444 -20.46 28.40 10.22
C PHE A 444 -21.31 28.21 11.48
N ALA A 445 -21.51 26.96 11.92
CA ALA A 445 -22.29 26.65 13.12
C ALA A 445 -21.70 27.29 14.39
N GLN A 446 -20.37 27.32 14.51
CA GLN A 446 -19.66 28.00 15.59
C GLN A 446 -19.96 29.52 15.60
N ARG A 447 -19.88 30.20 14.44
CA ARG A 447 -20.20 31.63 14.33
C ARG A 447 -21.67 31.93 14.62
N SER A 448 -22.57 31.04 14.21
CA SER A 448 -24.02 31.19 14.40
C SER A 448 -24.48 30.76 15.80
N GLY A 449 -23.62 30.18 16.63
CA GLY A 449 -23.98 29.65 17.95
C GLY A 449 -24.87 28.41 17.91
N ASP A 450 -24.95 27.72 16.76
CA ASP A 450 -25.75 26.49 16.59
C ASP A 450 -24.97 25.29 17.13
N ALA A 451 -24.96 25.16 18.45
CA ALA A 451 -24.25 24.10 19.15
C ALA A 451 -24.71 22.68 18.77
N PRO A 452 -26.01 22.39 18.55
CA PRO A 452 -26.46 21.08 18.04
C PRO A 452 -25.85 20.70 16.69
N SER A 453 -25.86 21.61 15.70
CA SER A 453 -25.25 21.35 14.39
C SER A 453 -23.73 21.17 14.51
N LEU A 454 -23.07 22.03 15.30
CA LEU A 454 -21.64 21.95 15.55
C LEU A 454 -21.24 20.60 16.16
N LEU A 455 -22.03 20.08 17.10
CA LEU A 455 -21.81 18.78 17.70
C LEU A 455 -21.93 17.64 16.68
N SER A 456 -23.00 17.66 15.87
CA SER A 456 -23.27 16.61 14.88
C SER A 456 -22.22 16.56 13.76
N ASP A 457 -21.81 17.73 13.27
CA ASP A 457 -20.83 17.86 12.19
C ASP A 457 -19.42 17.53 12.66
N SER A 458 -19.01 18.02 13.82
CA SER A 458 -17.72 17.68 14.41
C SER A 458 -17.61 16.19 14.72
N GLU A 459 -18.67 15.54 15.22
CA GLU A 459 -18.68 14.10 15.45
C GLU A 459 -18.56 13.31 14.13
N SER A 460 -19.22 13.78 13.07
CA SER A 460 -19.11 13.17 11.74
C SER A 460 -17.72 13.34 11.14
N TRP A 461 -17.10 14.50 11.34
CA TRP A 461 -15.71 14.74 10.95
C TRP A 461 -14.75 13.83 11.73
N ILE A 462 -14.90 13.70 13.05
CA ILE A 462 -14.09 12.78 13.88
C ILE A 462 -14.23 11.33 13.40
N ARG A 463 -15.43 10.89 13.02
CA ARG A 463 -15.62 9.54 12.45
C ARG A 463 -14.87 9.34 11.14
N LEU A 464 -14.69 10.40 10.36
CA LEU A 464 -13.80 10.35 9.21
C LEU A 464 -12.36 10.32 9.69
N ASP A 465 -11.88 11.40 10.32
CA ASP A 465 -10.49 11.57 10.72
C ASP A 465 -10.39 11.87 12.23
N ASP A 466 -10.16 10.81 13.01
CA ASP A 466 -10.03 10.90 14.46
C ASP A 466 -8.68 11.49 14.92
N LEU A 467 -7.77 11.76 13.97
CA LEU A 467 -6.48 12.38 14.23
C LEU A 467 -6.48 13.89 13.95
N ASP A 468 -7.54 14.45 13.37
CA ASP A 468 -7.66 15.90 13.15
C ASP A 468 -8.16 16.60 14.41
N GLU A 469 -7.23 17.15 15.20
CA GLU A 469 -7.54 17.86 16.45
C GLU A 469 -8.49 19.06 16.26
N ARG A 470 -8.58 19.64 15.06
CA ARG A 470 -9.53 20.74 14.80
C ARG A 470 -10.97 20.28 14.94
N ALA A 471 -11.28 19.07 14.45
CA ALA A 471 -12.60 18.47 14.58
C ALA A 471 -12.95 18.27 16.07
N TRP A 472 -11.98 17.78 16.85
CA TRP A 472 -12.12 17.63 18.30
C TRP A 472 -12.33 18.96 19.03
N ARG A 473 -11.64 20.03 18.63
CA ARG A 473 -11.84 21.36 19.23
C ARG A 473 -13.28 21.87 19.01
N PHE A 474 -13.80 21.79 17.78
CA PHE A 474 -15.22 22.09 17.53
C PHE A 474 -16.16 21.22 18.36
N HIS A 475 -15.84 19.93 18.52
CA HIS A 475 -16.61 19.01 19.34
C HIS A 475 -16.64 19.43 20.81
N PHE A 476 -15.49 19.77 21.40
CA PHE A 476 -15.41 20.22 22.79
C PHE A 476 -16.12 21.56 23.02
N GLU A 477 -16.00 22.50 22.08
CA GLU A 477 -16.75 23.76 22.14
C GLU A 477 -18.25 23.53 22.07
N SER A 478 -18.74 22.66 21.20
CA SER A 478 -20.17 22.33 21.12
C SER A 478 -20.68 21.69 22.42
N LEU A 479 -19.90 20.78 23.03
CA LEU A 479 -20.24 20.18 24.32
C LEU A 479 -20.24 21.22 25.43
N GLN A 480 -19.34 22.21 25.39
CA GLN A 480 -19.34 23.32 26.34
C GLN A 480 -20.60 24.18 26.20
N LEU A 481 -20.98 24.56 24.98
CA LEU A 481 -22.19 25.34 24.70
C LEU A 481 -23.48 24.62 25.11
N LEU A 482 -23.46 23.28 25.11
CA LEU A 482 -24.57 22.42 25.53
C LEU A 482 -24.52 22.01 27.01
N ASP A 483 -23.62 22.59 27.81
CA ASP A 483 -23.39 22.27 29.23
C ASP A 483 -23.06 20.78 29.50
N ARG A 484 -22.43 20.11 28.53
CA ARG A 484 -22.00 18.69 28.58
C ARG A 484 -20.51 18.56 28.96
N LYS A 485 -20.07 19.34 29.95
CA LYS A 485 -18.67 19.39 30.42
C LYS A 485 -18.05 18.03 30.73
N ASN A 486 -18.74 17.19 31.49
CA ASN A 486 -18.23 15.86 31.89
C ASN A 486 -18.03 14.92 30.70
N GLU A 487 -18.75 15.15 29.60
CA GLU A 487 -18.55 14.41 28.36
C GLU A 487 -17.33 14.92 27.59
N ALA A 488 -17.15 16.24 27.50
CA ALA A 488 -15.98 16.84 26.86
C ALA A 488 -14.68 16.34 27.51
N LEU A 489 -14.63 16.29 28.85
CA LEU A 489 -13.47 15.79 29.58
C LEU A 489 -13.19 14.29 29.32
N ARG A 490 -14.23 13.46 29.25
CA ARG A 490 -14.08 12.03 28.90
C ARG A 490 -13.57 11.85 27.48
N LYS A 491 -14.17 12.56 26.52
CA LYS A 491 -13.78 12.53 25.11
C LYS A 491 -12.35 13.03 24.87
N PHE A 492 -11.89 14.01 25.64
CA PHE A 492 -10.50 14.47 25.59
C PHE A 492 -9.50 13.39 26.02
N GLU A 493 -9.81 12.62 27.06
CA GLU A 493 -8.96 11.50 27.48
C GLU A 493 -8.95 10.37 26.42
N ASP A 494 -10.07 10.16 25.72
CA ASP A 494 -10.13 9.21 24.60
C ASP A 494 -9.30 9.69 23.41
N MET A 495 -9.43 10.97 23.01
CA MET A 495 -8.63 11.60 21.96
C MET A 495 -7.12 11.50 22.28
N LYS A 496 -6.72 11.79 23.53
CA LYS A 496 -5.33 11.62 24.00
C LYS A 496 -4.80 10.21 23.75
N LYS A 497 -5.59 9.20 24.13
CA LYS A 497 -5.21 7.79 23.91
C LYS A 497 -5.06 7.48 22.42
N ILE A 498 -5.95 7.99 21.58
CA ILE A 498 -5.91 7.81 20.12
C ILE A 498 -4.64 8.44 19.54
N LEU A 499 -4.37 9.72 19.81
CA LEU A 499 -3.16 10.42 19.33
C LEU A 499 -1.87 9.74 19.79
N LYS A 500 -1.82 9.34 21.07
CA LYS A 500 -0.65 8.64 21.61
C LYS A 500 -0.43 7.29 20.94
N LYS A 501 -1.50 6.54 20.69
CA LYS A 501 -1.45 5.22 20.07
C LYS A 501 -1.09 5.28 18.59
N GLU A 502 -1.70 6.20 17.83
CA GLU A 502 -1.59 6.22 16.37
C GLU A 502 -0.42 7.08 15.87
N LEU A 503 -0.09 8.18 16.56
CA LEU A 503 0.96 9.14 16.17
C LEU A 503 2.11 9.24 17.18
N GLY A 504 1.92 8.81 18.42
CA GLY A 504 2.96 8.90 19.47
C GLY A 504 3.14 10.31 20.03
N VAL A 505 2.24 11.24 19.71
CA VAL A 505 2.28 12.66 20.10
C VAL A 505 1.32 12.95 21.24
N GLU A 506 1.55 14.07 21.92
CA GLU A 506 0.59 14.67 22.86
C GLU A 506 -0.33 15.66 22.10
N PRO A 507 -1.50 16.02 22.65
CA PRO A 507 -2.40 17.00 22.00
C PRO A 507 -1.77 18.38 21.83
N ASP A 508 -2.22 19.08 20.80
CA ASP A 508 -1.85 20.48 20.55
C ASP A 508 -2.17 21.39 21.75
N GLN A 509 -1.34 22.42 21.93
CA GLN A 509 -1.51 23.41 23.00
C GLN A 509 -2.88 24.10 22.94
N GLU A 510 -3.39 24.39 21.73
CA GLU A 510 -4.74 24.96 21.54
C GLU A 510 -5.82 24.06 22.14
N THR A 511 -5.72 22.75 21.93
CA THR A 511 -6.68 21.76 22.43
C THR A 511 -6.60 21.67 23.95
N VAL A 512 -5.38 21.65 24.53
CA VAL A 512 -5.18 21.64 25.98
C VAL A 512 -5.77 22.89 26.63
N SER A 513 -5.47 24.07 26.10
CA SER A 513 -5.97 25.34 26.63
C SER A 513 -7.49 25.46 26.55
N LEU A 514 -8.14 24.92 25.51
CA LEU A 514 -9.60 24.83 25.44
C LEU A 514 -10.17 23.96 26.57
N ILE A 515 -9.57 22.79 26.80
CA ILE A 515 -10.03 21.88 27.87
C ILE A 515 -9.82 22.50 29.26
N GLU A 516 -8.73 23.23 29.47
CA GLU A 516 -8.51 23.97 30.73
C GLU A 516 -9.60 25.01 30.97
N LYS A 517 -10.00 25.77 29.94
CA LYS A 517 -11.14 26.70 30.05
C LYS A 517 -12.42 25.97 30.43
N ILE A 518 -12.70 24.83 29.79
CA ILE A 518 -13.87 24.00 30.10
C ILE A 518 -13.81 23.46 31.54
N ARG A 519 -12.62 23.15 32.08
CA ARG A 519 -12.44 22.74 33.49
C ARG A 519 -12.77 23.86 34.46
N VAL A 520 -12.31 25.08 34.18
CA VAL A 520 -12.42 26.24 35.07
C VAL A 520 -13.83 26.85 35.08
N ILE A 521 -14.57 26.79 33.96
CA ILE A 521 -15.95 27.27 33.91
C ILE A 521 -16.83 26.31 34.73
N SER A 522 -17.20 26.75 35.94
CA SER A 522 -18.30 26.23 36.76
C SER A 522 -19.54 27.10 36.52
N PRO A 523 -20.77 26.57 36.66
CA PRO A 523 -21.98 27.32 36.38
C PRO A 523 -22.08 28.52 37.32
N VAL A 524 -22.32 29.70 36.74
CA VAL A 524 -22.91 30.82 37.49
C VAL A 524 -24.34 30.35 37.80
N ASN A 525 -24.61 30.08 39.08
CA ASN A 525 -25.96 29.87 39.60
C ASN A 525 -26.86 31.08 39.31
#